data_AF-A0A7W9DZG5-F1
#
_entry.id   AF-A0A7W9DZG5-F1
#
_cell.length_a   1.000
_cell.length_b   1.000
_cell.length_c   1.000
_cell.angle_alpha   90.00
_cell.angle_beta   90.00
_cell.angle_gamma   90.00
#
_symmetry.space_group_name_H-M   'P 1'
#
loop_
_entity.id
_entity.type
_entity.pdbx_description
1 polymer ?
#
loop_
_entity_poly.entity_id
_entity_poly.type
_entity_poly.pdbx_seq_one_letter_code
_entity_poly.pdbx_strand_id
1 'polypeptide(L)'
;MGYAKERGKLEKLLRIVGLNTYDEKSLAALVDTHEKYSHTVRILKNKEPEIFSALYTNELQEVKDSRKALKEADTDEARQTSFIAYKETLLRALENAIKATNETL
;
A
#
# COMPACT_ATOMS: atom_id res chain seq x y z
N MET A 1 8.90 -9.89 20.24
CA MET A 1 8.61 -9.07 19.04
C MET A 1 7.11 -9.06 18.77
N GLY A 2 6.41 -7.95 19.05
CA GLY A 2 4.93 -7.90 18.97
C GLY A 2 4.33 -7.99 17.57
N TYR A 3 5.09 -7.63 16.52
CA TYR A 3 4.57 -7.43 15.17
C TYR A 3 5.22 -8.29 14.08
N ALA A 4 6.07 -9.27 14.44
CA ALA A 4 6.83 -10.06 13.47
C ALA A 4 5.95 -10.75 12.40
N LYS A 5 4.75 -11.20 12.81
CA LYS A 5 3.77 -11.83 11.90
C LYS A 5 3.21 -10.84 10.87
N GLU A 6 2.79 -9.65 11.32
CA GLU A 6 2.26 -8.61 10.44
C GLU A 6 3.36 -8.01 9.55
N ARG A 7 4.55 -7.79 10.09
CA ARG A 7 5.73 -7.36 9.32
C ARG A 7 6.03 -8.31 8.16
N GLY A 8 6.11 -9.62 8.43
CA GLY A 8 6.34 -10.61 7.38
C GLY A 8 5.23 -10.70 6.33
N LYS A 9 4.01 -10.23 6.62
CA LYS A 9 2.95 -10.07 5.61
C LYS A 9 3.21 -8.85 4.74
N LEU A 10 3.61 -7.72 5.34
CA LEU A 10 3.90 -6.47 4.63
C LEU A 10 5.12 -6.63 3.71
N GLU A 11 6.19 -7.27 4.17
CA GLU A 11 7.41 -7.51 3.37
C GLU A 11 7.11 -8.30 2.08
N LYS A 12 6.22 -9.30 2.16
CA LYS A 12 5.80 -10.09 0.98
C LYS A 12 5.05 -9.26 -0.07
N LEU A 13 4.44 -8.14 0.34
CA LEU A 13 3.71 -7.26 -0.56
C LEU A 13 4.63 -6.35 -1.37
N LEU A 14 5.90 -6.18 -0.98
CA LEU A 14 6.91 -5.42 -1.75
C LEU A 14 7.20 -6.03 -3.14
N ARG A 15 6.67 -7.22 -3.44
CA ARG A 15 6.71 -7.82 -4.79
C ARG A 15 6.16 -6.91 -5.91
N ILE A 16 5.37 -5.89 -5.57
CA ILE A 16 4.82 -4.94 -6.54
C ILE A 16 5.86 -3.99 -7.13
N VAL A 17 7.09 -3.91 -6.60
CA VAL A 17 8.17 -3.04 -7.11
C VAL A 17 8.39 -3.23 -8.61
N GLY A 18 8.31 -4.46 -9.10
CA GLY A 18 8.52 -4.80 -10.51
C GLY A 18 7.35 -4.48 -11.46
N LEU A 19 6.20 -4.01 -10.95
CA LEU A 19 5.04 -3.69 -11.79
C LEU A 19 5.26 -2.32 -12.45
N ASN A 20 5.73 -2.28 -13.69
CA ASN A 20 6.08 -1.03 -14.37
C ASN A 20 5.18 -0.68 -15.55
N THR A 21 4.23 -1.55 -15.87
CA THR A 21 3.32 -1.38 -17.00
C THR A 21 1.89 -1.52 -16.53
N TYR A 22 1.05 -0.60 -16.98
CA TYR A 22 -0.39 -0.71 -16.82
C TYR A 22 -0.93 -1.77 -17.78
N ASP A 23 -1.40 -2.85 -17.20
CA ASP A 23 -2.16 -3.91 -17.84
C ASP A 23 -3.10 -4.54 -16.80
N GLU A 24 -4.07 -5.34 -17.24
CA GLU A 24 -5.08 -5.93 -16.34
C GLU A 24 -4.47 -6.79 -15.23
N LYS A 25 -3.41 -7.55 -15.53
CA LYS A 25 -2.75 -8.44 -14.57
C LYS A 25 -1.97 -7.65 -13.54
N SER A 26 -1.22 -6.63 -13.97
CA SER A 26 -0.48 -5.71 -13.12
C SER A 26 -1.42 -4.91 -12.23
N LEU A 27 -2.56 -4.45 -12.77
CA LEU A 27 -3.60 -3.77 -12.00
C LEU A 27 -4.22 -4.69 -10.95
N ALA A 28 -4.59 -5.92 -11.32
CA ALA A 28 -5.15 -6.89 -10.39
C ALA A 28 -4.18 -7.21 -9.23
N ALA A 29 -2.90 -7.38 -9.53
CA ALA A 29 -1.87 -7.60 -8.52
C ALA A 29 -1.70 -6.41 -7.57
N LEU A 30 -1.80 -5.18 -8.09
CA LEU A 30 -1.69 -3.96 -7.30
C LEU A 30 -2.91 -3.74 -6.38
N VAL A 31 -4.11 -4.01 -6.88
CA VAL A 31 -5.36 -3.96 -6.10
C VAL A 31 -5.35 -5.01 -4.99
N ASP A 32 -5.01 -6.26 -5.28
CA ASP A 32 -4.85 -7.33 -4.29
C ASP A 32 -3.85 -6.93 -3.19
N THR A 33 -2.76 -6.28 -3.59
CA THR A 33 -1.74 -5.80 -2.66
C THR A 33 -2.25 -4.69 -1.75
N HIS A 34 -3.00 -3.72 -2.30
CA HIS A 34 -3.64 -2.67 -1.50
C HIS A 34 -4.63 -3.25 -0.48
N GLU A 35 -5.47 -4.20 -0.87
CA GLU A 35 -6.43 -4.82 0.05
C GLU A 35 -5.73 -5.52 1.23
N LYS A 36 -4.65 -6.25 0.95
CA LYS A 36 -3.83 -6.91 1.97
C LYS A 36 -3.09 -5.92 2.86
N TYR A 37 -2.57 -4.83 2.29
CA TYR A 37 -1.97 -3.73 3.06
C TYR A 37 -3.01 -3.10 4.00
N SER A 38 -4.16 -2.68 3.47
CA SER A 38 -5.25 -2.06 4.22
C SER A 38 -5.70 -2.91 5.40
N HIS A 39 -5.89 -4.22 5.16
CA HIS A 39 -6.26 -5.15 6.21
C HIS A 39 -5.18 -5.28 7.30
N THR A 40 -3.91 -5.34 6.90
CA THR A 40 -2.79 -5.50 7.83
C THR A 40 -2.57 -4.25 8.68
N VAL A 41 -2.63 -3.06 8.08
CA VAL A 41 -2.53 -1.78 8.82
C VAL A 41 -3.69 -1.60 9.78
N ARG A 42 -4.91 -2.01 9.42
CA ARG A 42 -6.05 -2.00 10.35
C ARG A 42 -5.80 -2.90 11.58
N ILE A 43 -5.22 -4.08 11.39
CA ILE A 43 -4.85 -4.97 12.50
C ILE A 43 -3.83 -4.27 13.40
N LEU A 44 -2.77 -3.69 12.82
CA LEU A 44 -1.73 -2.98 13.58
C LEU A 44 -2.32 -1.79 14.36
N LYS A 45 -3.15 -0.97 13.72
CA LYS A 45 -3.88 0.15 14.35
C LYS A 45 -4.81 -0.29 15.48
N ASN A 46 -5.37 -1.50 15.43
CA ASN A 46 -6.17 -2.02 16.53
C ASN A 46 -5.32 -2.60 17.68
N LYS A 47 -4.07 -3.02 17.40
CA LYS A 47 -3.13 -3.48 18.42
C LYS A 47 -2.47 -2.32 19.15
N GLU A 48 -2.03 -1.30 18.41
CA GLU A 48 -1.31 -0.14 18.95
C GLU A 48 -1.71 1.14 18.21
N PRO A 49 -2.87 1.73 18.58
CA PRO A 49 -3.42 2.90 17.89
C PRO A 49 -2.48 4.10 17.87
N GLU A 50 -1.68 4.29 18.93
CA GLU A 50 -0.79 5.45 19.07
C GLU A 50 0.27 5.52 17.97
N ILE A 51 0.68 4.36 17.43
CA ILE A 51 1.75 4.25 16.44
C ILE A 51 1.19 4.11 15.03
N PHE A 52 0.13 3.32 14.86
CA PHE A 52 -0.37 2.96 13.53
C PHE A 52 -1.59 3.76 13.06
N SER A 53 -2.15 4.67 13.87
CA SER A 53 -3.31 5.48 13.43
C SER A 53 -2.98 6.36 12.23
N ALA A 54 -1.82 7.02 12.21
CA ALA A 54 -1.41 7.87 11.08
C ALA A 54 -1.27 7.07 9.77
N LEU A 55 -0.72 5.85 9.84
CA LEU A 55 -0.63 4.94 8.70
C LEU A 55 -2.03 4.55 8.19
N TYR A 56 -2.98 4.33 9.09
CA TYR A 56 -4.35 3.97 8.74
C TYR A 56 -5.19 5.14 8.22
N THR A 57 -5.02 6.35 8.75
CA THR A 57 -5.85 7.51 8.38
C THR A 57 -5.28 8.27 7.19
N ASN A 58 -3.96 8.44 7.12
CA ASN A 58 -3.33 9.34 6.15
C ASN A 58 -2.82 8.51 4.97
N GLU A 59 -1.90 7.57 5.21
CA GLU A 59 -1.26 6.83 4.11
C GLU A 59 -2.25 5.94 3.37
N LEU A 60 -3.11 5.20 4.08
CA LEU A 60 -4.17 4.43 3.43
C LEU A 60 -5.15 5.33 2.65
N GLN A 61 -5.37 6.57 3.07
CA GLN A 61 -6.22 7.50 2.31
C GLN A 61 -5.51 7.95 1.03
N GLU A 62 -4.23 8.32 1.09
CA GLU A 62 -3.43 8.64 -0.10
C GLU A 62 -3.39 7.48 -1.13
N VAL A 63 -3.29 6.23 -0.64
CA VAL A 63 -3.37 5.02 -1.48
C VAL A 63 -4.76 4.88 -2.14
N LYS A 64 -5.85 5.24 -1.44
CA LYS A 64 -7.20 5.22 -2.02
C LYS A 64 -7.39 6.32 -3.05
N ASP A 65 -6.85 7.50 -2.81
CA ASP A 65 -6.98 8.65 -3.69
C ASP A 65 -6.20 8.42 -5.00
N SER A 66 -4.99 7.85 -4.91
CA SER A 66 -4.23 7.45 -6.11
C SER A 66 -4.92 6.33 -6.90
N ARG A 67 -5.56 5.35 -6.23
CA ARG A 67 -6.42 4.35 -6.91
C ARG A 67 -7.61 5.01 -7.60
N LYS A 68 -8.21 6.03 -7.00
CA LYS A 68 -9.34 6.77 -7.58
C LYS A 68 -8.88 7.54 -8.83
N ALA A 69 -7.75 8.24 -8.76
CA ALA A 69 -7.17 8.95 -9.90
C ALA A 69 -6.91 8.02 -11.09
N LEU A 70 -6.45 6.78 -10.85
CA LEU A 70 -6.30 5.78 -11.92
C LEU A 70 -7.65 5.41 -12.59
N LYS A 71 -8.74 5.34 -11.83
CA LYS A 71 -10.07 5.04 -12.38
C LYS A 71 -10.65 6.21 -13.20
N GLU A 72 -10.25 7.43 -12.86
CA GLU A 72 -10.69 8.66 -13.52
C GLU A 72 -9.79 9.03 -14.71
N ALA A 73 -8.77 8.21 -15.02
CA ALA A 73 -7.88 8.43 -16.14
C ALA A 73 -8.53 8.01 -17.47
N ASP A 74 -8.69 8.99 -18.38
CA ASP A 74 -9.44 8.82 -19.63
C ASP A 74 -8.56 8.45 -20.84
N THR A 75 -7.24 8.60 -20.75
CA THR A 75 -6.28 8.25 -21.81
C THR A 75 -5.33 7.15 -21.35
N ASP A 76 -4.74 6.42 -22.30
CA ASP A 76 -3.79 5.35 -21.97
C ASP A 76 -2.52 5.89 -21.29
N GLU A 77 -2.06 7.07 -21.73
CA GLU A 77 -0.94 7.78 -21.09
C GLU A 77 -1.25 8.20 -19.65
N ALA A 78 -2.47 8.71 -19.42
CA ALA A 78 -2.94 9.07 -18.08
C ALA A 78 -3.06 7.81 -17.20
N ARG A 79 -3.59 6.70 -17.73
CA ARG A 79 -3.69 5.43 -17.00
C ARG A 79 -2.33 4.90 -16.60
N GLN A 80 -1.37 4.88 -17.53
CA GLN A 80 0.00 4.47 -17.22
C GLN A 80 0.61 5.35 -16.12
N THR A 81 0.46 6.67 -16.24
CA THR A 81 1.00 7.62 -15.25
C THR A 81 0.35 7.43 -13.87
N SER A 82 -0.97 7.39 -13.81
CA SER A 82 -1.72 7.17 -12.57
C SER A 82 -1.47 5.79 -11.97
N PHE A 83 -1.21 4.77 -12.78
CA PHE A 83 -0.87 3.43 -12.31
C PHE A 83 0.48 3.43 -11.59
N ILE A 84 1.49 4.08 -12.17
CA ILE A 84 2.80 4.24 -11.53
C ILE A 84 2.67 5.02 -10.23
N ALA A 85 1.94 6.14 -10.23
CA ALA A 85 1.71 6.94 -9.03
C ALA A 85 1.01 6.15 -7.92
N TYR A 86 0.00 5.34 -8.28
CA TYR A 86 -0.69 4.45 -7.34
C TYR A 86 0.27 3.39 -6.76
N LYS A 87 1.08 2.76 -7.60
CA LYS A 87 2.09 1.79 -7.16
C LYS A 87 3.10 2.41 -6.20
N GLU A 88 3.68 3.55 -6.54
CA GLU A 88 4.69 4.23 -5.72
C GLU A 88 4.11 4.70 -4.38
N THR A 89 2.88 5.20 -4.40
CA THR A 89 2.18 5.59 -3.17
C THR A 89 1.98 4.38 -2.26
N LEU A 90 1.54 3.24 -2.81
CA LEU A 90 1.37 2.01 -2.03
C LEU A 90 2.70 1.43 -1.54
N LEU A 91 3.77 1.52 -2.35
CA LEU A 91 5.10 1.07 -1.98
C LEU A 91 5.65 1.87 -0.79
N ARG A 92 5.59 3.20 -0.87
CA ARG A 92 5.98 4.09 0.23
C ARG A 92 5.19 3.78 1.51
N ALA A 93 3.88 3.55 1.37
CA ALA A 93 3.02 3.22 2.51
C ALA A 93 3.36 1.85 3.13
N LEU A 94 3.76 0.87 2.33
CA LEU A 94 4.26 -0.42 2.79
C LEU A 94 5.59 -0.27 3.55
N GLU A 95 6.53 0.50 3.01
CA GLU A 95 7.85 0.75 3.61
C GLU A 95 7.70 1.45 4.97
N ASN A 96 6.85 2.47 5.06
CA ASN A 96 6.56 3.18 6.30
C ASN A 96 5.92 2.26 7.35
N ALA A 97 4.96 1.42 6.95
CA ALA A 97 4.36 0.45 7.85
C ALA A 97 5.38 -0.59 8.36
N ILE A 98 6.25 -1.10 7.50
CA ILE A 98 7.33 -2.03 7.89
C ILE A 98 8.28 -1.35 8.87
N LYS A 99 8.71 -0.12 8.57
CA LYS A 99 9.58 0.67 9.44
C LYS A 99 8.97 0.88 10.82
N ALA A 100 7.69 1.28 10.89
CA ALA A 100 6.98 1.45 12.16
C ALA A 100 6.92 0.15 12.99
N THR A 101 6.82 -1.03 12.36
CA THR A 101 6.89 -2.32 13.08
C THR A 101 8.28 -2.71 13.57
N ASN A 102 9.34 -2.06 13.08
CA ASN A 102 10.73 -2.28 13.51
C ASN A 102 11.16 -1.30 14.58
N GLU A 103 10.71 -0.03 14.51
CA GLU A 103 11.05 1.02 15.48
C GLU A 103 10.30 0.87 16.81
N THR A 104 9.31 -0.03 16.87
CA THR A 104 8.58 -0.43 18.08
C THR A 104 9.24 -1.52 18.91
N LEU A 105 10.45 -1.96 18.54
CA LEU A 105 11.22 -3.01 19.22
C LEU A 105 12.38 -2.46 20.04
#